data_AF-A0AAT9V0W1-F1
#
_entry.id   AF-A0AAT9V0W1-F1
#
_cell.length_a   1.000
_cell.length_b   1.000
_cell.length_c   1.000
_cell.angle_alpha   90.00
_cell.angle_beta   90.00
_cell.angle_gamma   90.00
#
_symmetry.space_group_name_H-M   'P 1'
#
loop_
_entity.id
_entity.type
_entity.pdbx_description
1 polymer ?
#
loop_
_entity_poly.entity_id
_entity_poly.type
_entity_poly.pdbx_seq_one_letter_code
_entity_poly.pdbx_strand_id
1 'polypeptide(L)'
;YYYFIWKPEQERLAQIEREKAARQQKIKSVEKFYQDSLTGGSITDVHKLLAQLLMVNDRLAMLGFSPKAMLCNSKDCSLSYQLDAGKIFTMTDIQVGGESYSPSFSQNSLDYTGIPSGLNNHPWLNDWKNKKPVDLPVCTDVLSYLSTWNSLGGSYNEIALNGFPASSVANDESALKNAVMSFGMLFANWTITIPSEMAMTKVSLLLQKQLFADAFIIKSIEFKEKSTLVTGGLACKKGN
;
A
#
# COMPACT_ATOMS: atom_id res chain seq x y z
N TYR A 1 -24.28 -54.75 -15.58
CA TYR A 1 -23.23 -54.13 -16.41
C TYR A 1 -23.25 -52.59 -16.32
N TYR A 2 -24.39 -51.93 -16.52
CA TYR A 2 -24.53 -50.46 -16.45
C TYR A 2 -24.06 -49.82 -15.13
N TYR A 3 -24.39 -50.41 -13.98
CA TYR A 3 -24.07 -49.85 -12.66
C TYR A 3 -22.59 -49.98 -12.24
N PHE A 4 -21.87 -50.98 -12.77
CA PHE A 4 -20.48 -51.28 -12.39
C PHE A 4 -19.43 -50.50 -13.19
N ILE A 5 -19.82 -49.87 -14.30
CA ILE A 5 -18.92 -49.08 -15.15
C ILE A 5 -19.26 -47.59 -15.05
N TRP A 6 -20.55 -47.23 -14.95
CA TRP A 6 -20.98 -45.84 -14.99
C TRP A 6 -20.79 -45.08 -13.66
N LYS A 7 -21.00 -45.74 -12.51
CA LYS A 7 -20.73 -45.14 -11.18
C LYS A 7 -19.25 -44.81 -10.97
N PRO A 8 -18.30 -45.72 -11.23
CA PRO A 8 -16.87 -45.41 -11.10
C PRO A 8 -16.43 -44.31 -12.05
N GLU A 9 -16.98 -44.25 -13.26
CA GLU A 9 -16.65 -43.21 -14.23
C GLU A 9 -17.19 -41.83 -13.82
N GLN A 10 -18.40 -41.76 -13.28
CA GLN A 10 -18.91 -40.51 -12.70
C GLN A 10 -18.12 -40.07 -11.46
N GLU A 11 -17.74 -41.00 -10.58
CA GLU A 11 -16.90 -40.69 -9.43
C GLU A 11 -15.51 -40.21 -9.84
N ARG A 12 -14.92 -40.81 -10.88
CA ARG A 12 -13.65 -40.38 -11.48
C ARG A 12 -13.75 -38.98 -12.09
N LEU A 13 -14.80 -38.70 -12.88
CA LEU A 13 -15.02 -37.38 -13.45
C LEU A 13 -15.26 -36.32 -12.36
N ALA A 14 -16.06 -36.64 -11.34
CA ALA A 14 -16.28 -35.77 -10.20
C ALA A 14 -14.99 -35.53 -9.40
N GLN A 15 -14.12 -36.54 -9.26
CA GLN A 15 -12.82 -36.39 -8.62
C GLN A 15 -11.89 -35.49 -9.44
N ILE A 16 -11.83 -35.67 -10.76
CA ILE A 16 -11.07 -34.80 -11.66
C ILE A 16 -11.57 -33.34 -11.58
N GLU A 17 -12.89 -33.12 -11.53
CA GLU A 17 -13.47 -31.79 -11.36
C GLU A 17 -13.11 -31.16 -10.01
N ARG A 18 -13.17 -31.94 -8.92
CA ARG A 18 -12.73 -31.48 -7.59
C ARG A 18 -11.26 -31.10 -7.57
N GLU A 19 -10.40 -31.92 -8.18
CA GLU A 19 -8.97 -31.66 -8.28
C GLU A 19 -8.67 -30.41 -9.11
N LYS A 20 -9.38 -30.22 -10.24
CA LYS A 20 -9.30 -28.99 -11.04
C LYS A 20 -9.77 -27.77 -10.26
N ALA A 21 -10.89 -27.86 -9.54
CA ALA A 21 -11.41 -26.77 -8.72
C ALA A 21 -10.44 -26.41 -7.59
N ALA A 22 -9.89 -27.41 -6.89
CA ALA A 22 -8.89 -27.22 -5.85
C ALA A 22 -7.62 -26.56 -6.41
N ARG A 23 -7.15 -26.99 -7.58
CA ARG A 23 -6.02 -26.35 -8.26
C ARG A 23 -6.31 -24.90 -8.62
N GLN A 24 -7.49 -24.60 -9.14
CA GLN A 24 -7.88 -23.23 -9.48
C GLN A 24 -7.99 -22.34 -8.24
N GLN A 25 -8.46 -22.87 -7.11
CA GLN A 25 -8.48 -22.16 -5.84
C GLN A 25 -7.08 -21.79 -5.37
N LYS A 26 -6.12 -22.71 -5.47
CA LYS A 26 -4.72 -22.42 -5.15
C LYS A 26 -4.13 -21.34 -6.04
N ILE A 27 -4.39 -21.38 -7.35
CA ILE A 27 -3.94 -20.34 -8.29
C ILE A 27 -4.50 -18.98 -7.87
N LYS A 28 -5.81 -18.89 -7.61
CA LYS A 28 -6.45 -17.65 -7.14
C LYS A 28 -5.89 -17.16 -5.80
N SER A 29 -5.55 -18.07 -4.89
CA SER A 29 -4.94 -17.75 -3.60
C SER A 29 -3.58 -17.08 -3.79
N VAL A 30 -2.72 -17.65 -4.64
CA VAL A 30 -1.41 -17.09 -5.00
C VAL A 30 -1.58 -15.73 -5.69
N GLU A 31 -2.44 -15.64 -6.70
CA GLU A 31 -2.70 -14.37 -7.41
C GLU A 31 -3.19 -13.27 -6.47
N LYS A 32 -4.12 -13.61 -5.57
CA LYS A 32 -4.63 -12.68 -4.57
C LYS A 32 -3.55 -12.26 -3.58
N PHE A 33 -2.70 -13.17 -3.12
CA PHE A 33 -1.59 -12.84 -2.23
C PHE A 33 -0.66 -11.79 -2.86
N TYR A 34 -0.22 -12.00 -4.10
CA TYR A 34 0.64 -11.04 -4.79
C TYR A 34 -0.07 -9.73 -5.07
N GLN A 35 -1.31 -9.78 -5.54
CA GLN A 35 -2.10 -8.59 -5.80
C GLN A 35 -2.28 -7.76 -4.52
N ASP A 36 -2.71 -8.36 -3.42
CA ASP A 36 -2.95 -7.64 -2.17
C ASP A 36 -1.64 -7.16 -1.54
N SER A 37 -0.58 -7.97 -1.56
CA SER A 37 0.73 -7.63 -0.98
C SER A 37 1.45 -6.53 -1.74
N LEU A 38 1.39 -6.53 -3.09
CA LEU A 38 2.08 -5.57 -3.93
C LEU A 38 1.24 -4.33 -4.30
N THR A 39 -0.07 -4.31 -4.01
CA THR A 39 -0.92 -3.13 -4.25
C THR A 39 -0.49 -1.98 -3.34
N GLY A 40 0.15 -0.95 -3.88
CA GLY A 40 0.62 0.21 -3.12
C GLY A 40 1.51 1.09 -3.98
N GLY A 41 2.03 2.15 -3.38
CA GLY A 41 2.97 3.06 -4.02
C GLY A 41 4.42 2.72 -3.66
N SER A 42 5.34 3.04 -4.55
CA SER A 42 6.76 3.13 -4.20
C SER A 42 7.03 4.38 -3.37
N ILE A 43 8.20 4.49 -2.75
CA ILE A 43 8.64 5.71 -2.06
C ILE A 43 8.65 6.91 -3.02
N THR A 44 9.04 6.71 -4.28
CA THR A 44 8.99 7.74 -5.32
C THR A 44 7.56 8.24 -5.60
N ASP A 45 6.57 7.35 -5.60
CA ASP A 45 5.18 7.73 -5.79
C ASP A 45 4.66 8.57 -4.61
N VAL A 46 5.09 8.23 -3.39
CA VAL A 46 4.79 9.04 -2.20
C VAL A 46 5.38 10.43 -2.32
N HIS A 47 6.64 10.58 -2.76
CA HIS A 47 7.23 11.92 -2.92
C HIS A 47 6.44 12.79 -3.90
N LYS A 48 5.96 12.23 -5.01
CA LYS A 48 5.09 12.93 -5.96
C LYS A 48 3.76 13.34 -5.32
N LEU A 49 3.13 12.43 -4.59
CA LEU A 49 1.88 12.70 -3.87
C LEU A 49 2.08 13.82 -2.84
N LEU A 50 3.13 13.75 -2.01
CA LEU A 50 3.40 14.78 -1.00
C LEU A 50 3.66 16.15 -1.63
N ALA A 51 4.38 16.21 -2.75
CA ALA A 51 4.59 17.46 -3.48
C ALA A 51 3.27 18.07 -3.98
N GLN A 52 2.35 17.24 -4.50
CA GLN A 52 1.02 17.69 -4.91
C GLN A 52 0.19 18.20 -3.73
N LEU A 53 0.18 17.47 -2.61
CA LEU A 53 -0.55 17.88 -1.41
C LEU A 53 -0.03 19.18 -0.83
N LEU A 54 1.29 19.41 -0.85
CA LEU A 54 1.89 20.67 -0.44
C LEU A 54 1.40 21.84 -1.30
N MET A 55 1.36 21.68 -2.64
CA MET A 55 0.83 22.72 -3.53
C MET A 55 -0.64 23.03 -3.27
N VAL A 56 -1.46 22.01 -3.00
CA VAL A 56 -2.88 22.20 -2.64
C VAL A 56 -3.00 22.93 -1.30
N ASN A 57 -2.20 22.55 -0.30
CA ASN A 57 -2.19 23.20 1.00
C ASN A 57 -1.82 24.68 0.91
N ASP A 58 -0.75 25.01 0.17
CA ASP A 58 -0.31 26.40 0.03
C ASP A 58 -1.40 27.27 -0.62
N ARG A 59 -2.08 26.73 -1.64
CA ARG A 59 -3.18 27.43 -2.31
C ARG A 59 -4.38 27.67 -1.39
N LEU A 60 -4.78 26.68 -0.61
CA LEU A 60 -5.91 26.80 0.31
C LEU A 60 -5.57 27.68 1.53
N ALA A 61 -4.32 27.64 2.00
CA ALA A 61 -3.83 28.53 3.05
C ALA A 61 -3.91 30.01 2.64
N MET A 62 -3.63 30.34 1.37
CA MET A 62 -3.81 31.71 0.85
C MET A 62 -5.27 32.18 0.90
N LEU A 63 -6.23 31.26 0.87
CA LEU A 63 -7.66 31.53 0.99
C LEU A 63 -8.15 31.48 2.45
N GLY A 64 -7.24 31.27 3.41
CA GLY A 64 -7.57 31.22 4.83
C GLY A 64 -8.13 29.88 5.30
N PHE A 65 -7.78 28.79 4.62
CA PHE A 65 -8.11 27.44 5.05
C PHE A 65 -6.87 26.71 5.57
N SER A 66 -6.99 26.09 6.73
CA SER A 66 -5.97 25.22 7.33
C SER A 66 -6.34 23.75 7.15
N PRO A 67 -5.37 22.86 6.90
CA PRO A 67 -5.62 21.44 6.79
C PRO A 67 -6.05 20.84 8.14
N LYS A 68 -7.13 20.06 8.14
CA LYS A 68 -7.65 19.39 9.33
C LYS A 68 -7.30 17.90 9.35
N ALA A 69 -7.53 17.23 8.23
CA ALA A 69 -7.19 15.82 8.06
C ALA A 69 -6.98 15.49 6.60
N MET A 70 -6.05 14.57 6.32
CA MET A 70 -5.86 14.02 4.98
C MET A 70 -5.63 12.53 5.08
N LEU A 71 -6.32 11.76 4.25
CA LEU A 71 -6.13 10.33 4.15
C LEU A 71 -5.92 9.98 2.69
N CYS A 72 -4.77 9.40 2.38
CA CYS A 72 -4.47 8.84 1.07
C CYS A 72 -4.24 7.35 1.21
N ASN A 73 -5.03 6.53 0.52
CA ASN A 73 -4.82 5.09 0.41
C ASN A 73 -4.24 4.74 -0.97
N SER A 74 -4.09 3.45 -1.29
CA SER A 74 -3.55 3.00 -2.59
C SER A 74 -4.33 3.50 -3.83
N LYS A 75 -5.58 3.95 -3.69
CA LYS A 75 -6.46 4.38 -4.80
C LYS A 75 -6.68 5.87 -4.80
N ASP A 76 -7.13 6.41 -3.68
CA ASP A 76 -7.64 7.76 -3.58
C ASP A 76 -7.20 8.48 -2.30
N CYS A 77 -7.42 9.79 -2.30
CA CYS A 77 -7.20 10.72 -1.23
C CYS A 77 -8.50 11.45 -0.88
N SER A 78 -8.67 11.68 0.42
CA SER A 78 -9.68 12.55 1.00
C SER A 78 -8.98 13.64 1.80
N LEU A 79 -9.27 14.91 1.49
CA LEU A 79 -8.64 16.08 2.10
C LEU A 79 -9.72 16.94 2.76
N SER A 80 -9.53 17.24 4.04
CA SER A 80 -10.45 18.05 4.84
C SER A 80 -9.72 19.30 5.32
N TYR A 81 -10.34 20.46 5.10
CA TYR A 81 -9.83 21.77 5.47
C TYR A 81 -10.86 22.55 6.28
N GLN A 82 -10.37 23.38 7.19
CA GLN A 82 -11.18 24.24 8.04
C GLN A 82 -10.83 25.71 7.79
N LEU A 83 -11.86 26.55 7.73
CA LEU A 83 -11.70 28.00 7.59
C LEU A 83 -11.15 28.59 8.89
N ASP A 84 -10.09 29.39 8.78
CA ASP A 84 -9.51 30.10 9.91
C ASP A 84 -10.44 31.22 10.41
N ALA A 85 -10.37 31.51 11.71
CA ALA A 85 -11.19 32.54 12.32
C ALA A 85 -10.96 33.92 11.66
N GLY A 86 -12.04 34.62 11.34
CA GLY A 86 -12.00 35.95 10.72
C GLY A 86 -11.71 35.95 9.22
N LYS A 87 -11.71 34.78 8.56
CA LYS A 87 -11.60 34.67 7.09
C LYS A 87 -12.97 34.58 6.43
N ILE A 88 -13.02 34.91 5.15
CA ILE A 88 -14.24 34.82 4.34
C ILE A 88 -14.33 33.41 3.78
N PHE A 89 -15.48 32.77 4.00
CA PHE A 89 -15.74 31.46 3.41
C PHE A 89 -15.86 31.58 1.88
N THR A 90 -14.97 30.90 1.15
CA THR A 90 -15.03 30.80 -0.30
C THR A 90 -14.86 29.37 -0.75
N MET A 91 -15.81 28.87 -1.55
CA MET A 91 -15.67 27.56 -2.20
C MET A 91 -14.69 27.68 -3.36
N THR A 92 -13.70 26.80 -3.42
CA THR A 92 -12.71 26.78 -4.50
C THR A 92 -12.45 25.36 -4.96
N ASP A 93 -12.29 25.17 -6.26
CA ASP A 93 -11.81 23.91 -6.81
C ASP A 93 -10.29 23.81 -6.62
N ILE A 94 -9.81 22.59 -6.36
CA ILE A 94 -8.38 22.27 -6.37
C ILE A 94 -8.01 21.58 -7.68
N GLN A 95 -6.73 21.65 -8.02
CA GLN A 95 -6.19 21.03 -9.23
C GLN A 95 -5.16 19.97 -8.81
N VAL A 96 -5.41 18.72 -9.16
CA VAL A 96 -4.51 17.60 -8.88
C VAL A 96 -4.35 16.78 -10.15
N GLY A 97 -3.12 16.54 -10.59
CA GLY A 97 -2.85 15.76 -11.81
C GLY A 97 -3.42 16.36 -13.10
N GLY A 98 -3.77 17.65 -13.11
CA GLY A 98 -4.40 18.33 -14.26
C GLY A 98 -5.93 18.22 -14.28
N GLU A 99 -6.55 17.60 -13.28
CA GLU A 99 -8.00 17.53 -13.12
C GLU A 99 -8.49 18.45 -12.00
N SER A 100 -9.70 19.00 -12.17
CA SER A 100 -10.37 19.85 -11.19
C SER A 100 -11.22 19.02 -10.24
N TYR A 101 -11.10 19.28 -8.94
CA TYR A 101 -11.90 18.64 -7.90
C TYR A 101 -12.65 19.69 -7.11
N SER A 102 -13.98 19.62 -7.15
CA SER A 102 -14.85 20.49 -6.36
C SER A 102 -15.08 19.90 -4.96
N PRO A 103 -15.07 20.75 -3.91
CA PRO A 103 -15.31 20.29 -2.56
C PRO A 103 -16.81 20.11 -2.29
N SER A 104 -17.11 19.24 -1.33
CA SER A 104 -18.32 19.40 -0.52
C SER A 104 -18.03 20.38 0.62
N PHE A 105 -19.02 21.15 1.06
CA PHE A 105 -18.80 22.19 2.07
C PHE A 105 -19.77 22.11 3.24
N SER A 106 -19.30 22.60 4.39
CA SER A 106 -20.12 22.88 5.57
C SER A 106 -19.96 24.35 5.99
N GLN A 107 -20.48 24.73 7.16
CA GLN A 107 -20.43 26.12 7.66
C GLN A 107 -19.00 26.70 7.70
N ASN A 108 -17.98 25.87 7.94
CA ASN A 108 -16.59 26.29 8.01
C ASN A 108 -15.59 25.23 7.51
N SER A 109 -16.01 24.26 6.69
CA SER A 109 -15.13 23.24 6.11
C SER A 109 -15.27 23.09 4.60
N LEU A 110 -14.18 22.66 3.98
CA LEU A 110 -14.13 22.15 2.61
C LEU A 110 -13.57 20.73 2.64
N ASP A 111 -14.30 19.80 2.04
CA ASP A 111 -13.98 18.38 2.02
C ASP A 111 -13.92 17.87 0.58
N TYR A 112 -12.73 17.46 0.16
CA TYR A 112 -12.45 16.92 -1.17
C TYR A 112 -12.28 15.40 -1.06
N THR A 113 -12.93 14.64 -1.95
CA THR A 113 -12.89 13.17 -1.95
C THR A 113 -12.69 12.64 -3.35
N GLY A 114 -12.10 11.44 -3.47
CA GLY A 114 -11.94 10.76 -4.76
C GLY A 114 -10.78 11.30 -5.60
N ILE A 115 -9.86 12.03 -4.99
CA ILE A 115 -8.64 12.51 -5.65
C ILE A 115 -7.71 11.30 -5.83
N PRO A 116 -7.22 10.96 -7.03
CA PRO A 116 -6.29 9.85 -7.22
C PRO A 116 -5.01 10.04 -6.41
N SER A 117 -4.64 9.03 -5.62
CA SER A 117 -3.44 9.12 -4.78
C SER A 117 -2.14 8.85 -5.53
N GLY A 118 -2.23 8.18 -6.69
CA GLY A 118 -1.05 7.69 -7.43
C GLY A 118 -0.31 6.53 -6.74
N LEU A 119 -0.82 6.02 -5.61
CA LEU A 119 -0.20 4.95 -4.82
C LEU A 119 -0.66 3.55 -5.24
N ASN A 120 -0.91 3.32 -6.53
CA ASN A 120 -1.33 2.02 -7.08
C ASN A 120 -0.32 1.41 -8.07
N ASN A 121 0.87 2.00 -8.21
CA ASN A 121 1.81 1.71 -9.30
C ASN A 121 3.16 1.17 -8.84
N HIS A 122 3.21 0.38 -7.76
CA HIS A 122 4.47 -0.25 -7.33
C HIS A 122 5.13 -1.04 -8.48
N PRO A 123 6.44 -0.84 -8.76
CA PRO A 123 7.13 -1.53 -9.85
C PRO A 123 6.96 -3.05 -9.82
N TRP A 124 7.11 -3.66 -8.65
CA TRP A 124 6.98 -5.11 -8.49
C TRP A 124 5.58 -5.66 -8.82
N LEU A 125 4.51 -4.87 -8.65
CA LEU A 125 3.16 -5.29 -9.06
C LEU A 125 3.08 -5.41 -10.59
N ASN A 126 3.70 -4.45 -11.30
CA ASN A 126 3.75 -4.46 -12.75
C ASN A 126 4.66 -5.58 -13.27
N ASP A 127 5.81 -5.80 -12.65
CA ASP A 127 6.71 -6.90 -13.00
C ASP A 127 6.04 -8.26 -12.78
N TRP A 128 5.31 -8.43 -11.68
CA TRP A 128 4.56 -9.65 -11.40
C TRP A 128 3.48 -9.92 -12.47
N LYS A 129 2.66 -8.91 -12.79
CA LYS A 129 1.64 -9.00 -13.86
C LYS A 129 2.24 -9.35 -15.22
N ASN A 130 3.44 -8.84 -15.50
CA ASN A 130 4.17 -9.07 -16.75
C ASN A 130 5.07 -10.31 -16.71
N LYS A 131 5.01 -11.12 -15.64
CA LYS A 131 5.84 -12.32 -15.45
C LYS A 131 7.35 -12.05 -15.55
N LYS A 132 7.78 -10.86 -15.13
CA LYS A 132 9.19 -10.47 -15.08
C LYS A 132 9.77 -10.88 -13.72
N PRO A 133 10.99 -11.44 -13.70
CA PRO A 133 11.67 -11.74 -12.43
C PRO A 133 12.00 -10.44 -11.69
N VAL A 134 11.94 -10.50 -10.37
CA VAL A 134 12.31 -9.41 -9.46
C VAL A 134 13.35 -9.93 -8.50
N ASP A 135 14.39 -9.13 -8.23
CA ASP A 135 15.34 -9.44 -7.17
C ASP A 135 14.88 -8.81 -5.85
N LEU A 136 14.34 -9.65 -4.97
CA LEU A 136 13.93 -9.23 -3.64
C LEU A 136 15.15 -9.21 -2.69
N PRO A 137 15.24 -8.24 -1.77
CA PRO A 137 16.25 -8.26 -0.74
C PRO A 137 16.01 -9.41 0.24
N VAL A 138 17.08 -9.88 0.89
CA VAL A 138 16.98 -10.97 1.86
C VAL A 138 16.37 -10.45 3.17
N CYS A 139 15.39 -11.16 3.73
CA CYS A 139 14.69 -10.71 4.92
C CYS A 139 15.61 -10.50 6.13
N THR A 140 16.67 -11.29 6.30
CA THR A 140 17.65 -11.11 7.39
C THR A 140 18.32 -9.74 7.33
N ASP A 141 18.68 -9.29 6.12
CA ASP A 141 19.37 -8.02 5.92
C ASP A 141 18.42 -6.86 6.18
N VAL A 142 17.18 -6.96 5.67
CA VAL A 142 16.13 -5.95 5.87
C VAL A 142 15.76 -5.84 7.36
N LEU A 143 15.58 -6.96 8.05
CA LEU A 143 15.24 -6.97 9.48
C LEU A 143 16.38 -6.46 10.34
N SER A 144 17.63 -6.81 10.03
CA SER A 144 18.82 -6.30 10.73
C SER A 144 18.97 -4.79 10.55
N TYR A 145 18.74 -4.29 9.33
CA TYR A 145 18.70 -2.87 9.04
C TYR A 145 17.60 -2.16 9.83
N LEU A 146 16.37 -2.67 9.82
CA LEU A 146 15.26 -2.07 10.57
C LEU A 146 15.52 -2.04 12.07
N SER A 147 16.08 -3.11 12.63
CA SER A 147 16.48 -3.17 14.04
C SER A 147 17.52 -2.09 14.37
N THR A 148 18.52 -1.93 13.50
CA THR A 148 19.57 -0.90 13.67
C THR A 148 19.00 0.51 13.51
N TRP A 149 18.16 0.74 12.50
CA TRP A 149 17.48 2.00 12.25
C TRP A 149 16.64 2.44 13.46
N ASN A 150 15.80 1.53 13.97
CA ASN A 150 14.96 1.78 15.14
C ASN A 150 15.81 2.01 16.40
N SER A 151 16.96 1.35 16.54
CA SER A 151 17.87 1.55 17.69
C SER A 151 18.58 2.91 17.66
N LEU A 152 18.87 3.46 16.47
CA LEU A 152 19.59 4.73 16.31
C LEU A 152 18.68 5.98 16.38
N GLY A 153 17.39 5.85 16.07
CA GLY A 153 16.43 6.97 16.02
C GLY A 153 15.20 6.81 16.94
N GLY A 154 15.24 5.84 17.86
CA GLY A 154 14.08 5.21 18.49
C GLY A 154 13.39 6.01 19.58
N SER A 155 12.41 6.81 19.16
CA SER A 155 11.14 6.99 19.89
C SER A 155 10.07 7.67 19.02
N TYR A 156 10.48 8.53 18.07
CA TYR A 156 9.55 9.36 17.29
C TYR A 156 9.39 8.97 15.82
N ASN A 157 10.20 8.03 15.31
CA ASN A 157 10.26 7.65 13.89
C ASN A 157 10.43 6.12 13.68
N GLU A 158 9.98 5.32 14.64
CA GLU A 158 10.12 3.87 14.59
C GLU A 158 9.31 3.28 13.43
N ILE A 159 9.92 2.35 12.69
CA ILE A 159 9.22 1.49 11.73
C ILE A 159 8.82 0.22 12.49
N ALA A 160 7.57 0.17 12.93
CA ALA A 160 7.02 -0.96 13.68
C ALA A 160 6.50 -2.03 12.71
N LEU A 161 7.02 -3.26 12.83
CA LEU A 161 6.52 -4.41 12.07
C LEU A 161 5.34 -5.07 12.80
N ASN A 162 4.26 -5.31 12.08
CA ASN A 162 3.10 -6.07 12.55
C ASN A 162 3.33 -7.57 12.31
N GLY A 163 4.31 -8.12 13.01
CA GLY A 163 4.74 -9.52 12.87
C GLY A 163 5.91 -9.72 11.90
N PHE A 164 6.42 -10.95 11.87
CA PHE A 164 7.54 -11.32 11.00
C PHE A 164 7.10 -11.55 9.55
N PRO A 165 7.96 -11.27 8.56
CA PRO A 165 7.68 -11.57 7.16
C PRO A 165 7.35 -13.05 6.95
N ALA A 166 6.17 -13.31 6.39
CA ALA A 166 5.68 -14.66 6.13
C ALA A 166 4.97 -14.72 4.77
N SER A 167 4.82 -15.93 4.23
CA SER A 167 4.00 -16.19 3.05
C SER A 167 2.89 -17.17 3.42
N SER A 168 1.64 -16.76 3.22
CA SER A 168 0.48 -17.66 3.39
C SER A 168 0.34 -18.65 2.24
N VAL A 169 1.07 -18.46 1.14
CA VAL A 169 0.94 -19.22 -0.10
C VAL A 169 2.16 -20.07 -0.46
N ALA A 170 3.21 -20.09 0.37
CA ALA A 170 4.45 -20.82 0.08
C ALA A 170 4.24 -22.31 -0.29
N ASN A 171 3.31 -22.98 0.39
CA ASN A 171 2.95 -24.37 0.09
C ASN A 171 2.24 -24.51 -1.27
N ASP A 172 1.36 -23.56 -1.59
CA ASP A 172 0.62 -23.55 -2.86
C ASP A 172 1.54 -23.19 -4.03
N GLU A 173 2.47 -22.25 -3.85
CA GLU A 173 3.52 -21.93 -4.83
C GLU A 173 4.37 -23.16 -5.15
N SER A 174 4.83 -23.87 -4.11
CA SER A 174 5.63 -25.09 -4.27
C SER A 174 4.87 -26.20 -5.00
N ALA A 175 3.57 -26.32 -4.74
CA ALA A 175 2.70 -27.30 -5.39
C ALA A 175 2.37 -26.95 -6.85
N LEU A 176 2.21 -25.65 -7.15
CA LEU A 176 1.83 -25.16 -8.48
C LEU A 176 3.03 -24.99 -9.43
N LYS A 177 4.26 -24.86 -8.91
CA LYS A 177 5.50 -24.70 -9.71
C LYS A 177 5.29 -23.65 -10.81
N ASN A 178 5.54 -24.02 -12.07
CA ASN A 178 5.47 -23.15 -13.24
C ASN A 178 4.05 -22.71 -13.64
N ALA A 179 3.01 -23.17 -12.94
CA ALA A 179 1.63 -22.79 -13.24
C ALA A 179 1.30 -21.36 -12.77
N VAL A 180 2.11 -20.79 -11.86
CA VAL A 180 1.94 -19.43 -11.33
C VAL A 180 3.25 -18.67 -11.35
N MET A 181 3.17 -17.36 -11.52
CA MET A 181 4.32 -16.48 -11.29
C MET A 181 4.50 -16.31 -9.78
N SER A 182 5.65 -16.74 -9.28
CA SER A 182 6.03 -16.63 -7.87
C SER A 182 7.40 -15.95 -7.76
N PHE A 183 7.51 -15.01 -6.81
CA PHE A 183 8.76 -14.40 -6.40
C PHE A 183 9.37 -15.10 -5.17
N GLY A 184 8.71 -16.09 -4.59
CA GLY A 184 9.09 -16.65 -3.29
C GLY A 184 9.10 -15.60 -2.18
N MET A 185 8.17 -14.64 -2.26
CA MET A 185 8.12 -13.45 -1.42
C MET A 185 7.56 -13.75 -0.04
N LEU A 186 8.22 -13.25 0.99
CA LEU A 186 7.71 -13.10 2.34
C LEU A 186 7.24 -11.65 2.52
N PHE A 187 6.14 -11.47 3.24
CA PHE A 187 5.51 -10.17 3.43
C PHE A 187 5.21 -9.90 4.90
N ALA A 188 5.46 -8.67 5.35
CA ALA A 188 5.05 -8.16 6.66
C ALA A 188 4.39 -6.79 6.50
N ASN A 189 3.37 -6.52 7.31
CA ASN A 189 2.83 -5.17 7.41
C ASN A 189 3.70 -4.34 8.35
N TRP A 190 3.77 -3.04 8.11
CA TRP A 190 4.48 -2.10 8.97
C TRP A 190 3.73 -0.79 9.13
N THR A 191 4.02 -0.09 10.21
CA THR A 191 3.48 1.23 10.52
C THR A 191 4.55 2.17 11.03
N ILE A 192 4.39 3.46 10.72
CA ILE A 192 5.18 4.55 11.28
C ILE A 192 4.19 5.56 11.84
N THR A 193 4.40 5.96 13.10
CA THR A 193 3.62 7.03 13.74
C THR A 193 4.56 8.19 14.06
N ILE A 194 4.31 9.34 13.45
CA ILE A 194 5.06 10.57 13.69
C ILE A 194 4.19 11.48 14.56
N PRO A 195 4.59 11.83 15.80
CA PRO A 195 3.81 12.70 16.69
C PRO A 195 4.05 14.17 16.32
N SER A 196 3.66 14.53 15.11
CA SER A 196 3.75 15.87 14.56
C SER A 196 2.56 16.08 13.64
N GLU A 197 1.95 17.24 13.78
CA GLU A 197 0.89 17.70 12.90
C GLU A 197 1.41 17.84 11.46
N MET A 198 0.61 17.39 10.50
CA MET A 198 0.79 17.67 9.06
C MET A 198 2.22 17.50 8.56
N ALA A 199 2.88 16.41 9.01
CA ALA A 199 4.33 16.26 8.93
C ALA A 199 4.85 15.79 7.56
N MET A 200 4.32 16.34 6.46
CA MET A 200 4.62 15.91 5.07
C MET A 200 6.11 15.86 4.77
N THR A 201 6.86 16.90 5.14
CA THR A 201 8.32 16.95 4.95
C THR A 201 9.05 15.90 5.78
N LYS A 202 8.58 15.62 7.00
CA LYS A 202 9.18 14.57 7.85
C LYS A 202 8.92 13.18 7.27
N VAL A 203 7.71 12.91 6.77
CA VAL A 203 7.40 11.66 6.06
C VAL A 203 8.31 11.50 4.85
N SER A 204 8.41 12.54 4.02
CA SER A 204 9.26 12.53 2.82
C SER A 204 10.72 12.18 3.16
N LEU A 205 11.29 12.84 4.16
CA LEU A 205 12.66 12.63 4.61
C LEU A 205 12.88 11.24 5.21
N LEU A 206 11.93 10.74 6.01
CA LEU A 206 12.03 9.43 6.64
C LEU A 206 12.06 8.34 5.57
N LEU A 207 11.14 8.39 4.61
CA LEU A 207 11.08 7.40 3.52
C LEU A 207 12.31 7.49 2.61
N GLN A 208 12.82 8.69 2.31
CA GLN A 208 14.01 8.85 1.48
C GLN A 208 15.27 8.21 2.08
N LYS A 209 15.36 8.09 3.40
CA LYS A 209 16.52 7.50 4.10
C LYS A 209 16.53 5.98 4.09
N GLN A 210 15.51 5.32 3.53
CA GLN A 210 15.41 3.85 3.57
C GLN A 210 16.34 3.20 2.54
N LEU A 211 17.29 2.38 3.02
CA LEU A 211 18.26 1.68 2.17
C LEU A 211 17.61 0.67 1.23
N PHE A 212 16.56 -0.02 1.69
CA PHE A 212 15.81 -1.01 0.92
C PHE A 212 14.53 -0.40 0.32
N ALA A 213 14.63 0.78 -0.30
CA ALA A 213 13.49 1.56 -0.77
C ALA A 213 12.45 0.74 -1.56
N ASP A 214 12.90 -0.13 -2.47
CA ASP A 214 12.03 -0.95 -3.31
C ASP A 214 11.25 -2.03 -2.53
N ALA A 215 11.71 -2.40 -1.32
CA ALA A 215 11.02 -3.35 -0.44
C ALA A 215 9.81 -2.75 0.28
N PHE A 216 9.73 -1.42 0.36
CA PHE A 216 8.66 -0.72 1.07
C PHE A 216 7.51 -0.39 0.11
N ILE A 217 6.39 -1.06 0.31
CA ILE A 217 5.15 -0.85 -0.44
C ILE A 217 4.23 0.02 0.42
N ILE A 218 4.02 1.28 0.02
CA ILE A 218 3.23 2.23 0.81
C ILE A 218 1.74 2.00 0.52
N LYS A 219 0.97 1.69 1.57
CA LYS A 219 -0.47 1.37 1.46
C LYS A 219 -1.34 2.58 1.76
N SER A 220 -0.98 3.35 2.79
CA SER A 220 -1.70 4.56 3.14
C SER A 220 -0.83 5.56 3.90
N ILE A 221 -1.22 6.82 3.80
CA ILE A 221 -0.69 7.95 4.56
C ILE A 221 -1.88 8.73 5.11
N GLU A 222 -1.88 8.94 6.41
CA GLU A 222 -2.94 9.65 7.12
C GLU A 222 -2.32 10.79 7.94
N PHE A 223 -2.65 12.02 7.61
CA PHE A 223 -2.28 13.22 8.34
C PHE A 223 -3.45 13.65 9.22
N LYS A 224 -3.21 13.73 10.54
CA LYS A 224 -4.15 14.25 11.54
C LYS A 224 -3.51 15.41 12.27
N GLU A 225 -4.35 16.22 12.92
CA GLU A 225 -3.94 17.35 13.79
C GLU A 225 -2.81 16.98 14.77
N LYS A 226 -2.80 15.75 15.33
CA LYS A 226 -1.84 15.37 16.38
C LYS A 226 -0.78 14.36 15.95
N SER A 227 -0.93 13.76 14.78
CA SER A 227 -0.07 12.66 14.37
C SER A 227 -0.19 12.39 12.87
N THR A 228 0.89 11.91 12.30
CA THR A 228 0.90 11.34 10.96
C THR A 228 1.13 9.84 11.05
N LEU A 229 0.27 9.05 10.42
CA LEU A 229 0.36 7.60 10.33
C LEU A 229 0.69 7.21 8.90
N VAL A 230 1.76 6.44 8.71
CA VAL A 230 2.08 5.80 7.44
C VAL A 230 1.97 4.31 7.62
N THR A 231 1.26 3.63 6.73
CA THR A 231 1.16 2.18 6.74
C THR A 231 1.66 1.60 5.42
N GLY A 232 2.26 0.42 5.52
CA GLY A 232 2.82 -0.22 4.35
C GLY A 232 3.00 -1.72 4.51
N GLY A 233 3.47 -2.31 3.41
CA GLY A 233 3.99 -3.65 3.34
C GLY A 233 5.50 -3.65 3.16
N LEU A 234 6.15 -4.67 3.69
CA LEU A 234 7.56 -4.96 3.49
C LEU A 234 7.66 -6.31 2.81
N ALA A 235 8.28 -6.34 1.64
CA ALA A 235 8.46 -7.56 0.85
C ALA A 235 9.95 -7.92 0.73
N CYS A 236 10.27 -9.18 1.03
CA CYS A 236 11.63 -9.71 1.02
C CYS A 236 11.63 -11.21 0.69
N LYS A 237 12.80 -11.81 0.44
CA LYS A 237 12.96 -13.25 0.21
C LYS A 237 13.64 -13.94 1.38
N LYS A 238 13.41 -15.25 1.52
CA LYS A 238 14.13 -16.08 2.49
C LYS A 238 15.64 -16.08 2.16
N GLY A 239 16.49 -15.94 3.18
CA GLY A 239 17.93 -16.10 3.03
C GLY A 239 18.32 -17.54 2.74
N ASN A 240 19.41 -17.71 1.99
CA ASN A 240 20.03 -19.01 1.77
C ASN A 240 20.76 -19.49 3.02
#